data_AF-X1GWJ4-F1
#
_entry.id   AF-X1GWJ4-F1
#
_cell.length_a   1.000
_cell.length_b   1.000
_cell.length_c   1.000
_cell.angle_alpha   90.00
_cell.angle_beta   90.00
_cell.angle_gamma   90.00
#
_symmetry.space_group_name_H-M   'P 1'
#
loop_
_entity.id
_entity.type
_entity.pdbx_description
1 polymer ?
#
loop_
_entity_poly.entity_id
_entity_poly.type
_entity_poly.pdbx_seq_one_letter_code
_entity_poly.pdbx_strand_id
1 'polypeptide(L)'
;MANNSEIIGEYRGLVKNRVLTALLQSYLDNLDYDGMKSILREAELLELKDIRDVDPDGVIDFFSFKKIIAAQNCLLYDSTKLLYEIGRKFSFYLFPFGKDFGEIINEINQLIVADWKS
;
A
#
# COMPACT_ATOMS: atom_id res chain seq x y z
N MET A 1 -33.39 -2.03 12.63
CA MET A 1 -32.20 -2.75 12.11
C MET A 1 -31.28 -1.70 11.55
N ALA A 2 -30.26 -1.30 12.32
CA ALA A 2 -29.28 -0.32 11.85
C ALA A 2 -28.48 -0.95 10.72
N ASN A 3 -28.37 -0.22 9.60
CA ASN A 3 -27.69 -0.67 8.41
C ASN A 3 -26.18 -0.65 8.73
N ASN A 4 -25.54 -1.82 8.78
CA ASN A 4 -24.11 -1.97 9.11
C ASN A 4 -23.16 -1.25 8.11
N SER A 5 -23.70 -0.58 7.09
CA SER A 5 -22.98 0.27 6.15
C SER A 5 -22.47 1.59 6.74
N GLU A 6 -23.02 2.06 7.86
CA GLU A 6 -22.60 3.35 8.45
C GLU A 6 -21.31 3.27 9.29
N ILE A 7 -20.86 2.07 9.67
CA ILE A 7 -19.63 1.88 10.48
C ILE A 7 -18.37 1.86 9.60
N ILE A 8 -18.53 1.64 8.30
CA ILE A 8 -17.44 1.73 7.33
C ILE A 8 -17.59 3.08 6.66
N GLY A 9 -16.99 4.11 7.27
CA GLY A 9 -16.93 5.45 6.67
C GLY A 9 -16.57 5.35 5.18
N GLU A 10 -17.25 6.12 4.34
CA GLU A 10 -17.03 6.12 2.89
C GLU A 10 -15.57 6.44 2.59
N TYR A 11 -14.70 5.43 2.52
CA TYR A 11 -13.30 5.58 2.15
C TYR A 11 -13.24 5.82 0.65
N ARG A 12 -13.62 7.04 0.24
CA ARG A 12 -13.54 7.50 -1.14
C ARG A 12 -12.10 7.80 -1.46
N GLY A 13 -11.46 6.90 -2.19
CA GLY A 13 -10.16 7.18 -2.76
C GLY A 13 -9.60 6.12 -3.67
N LEU A 14 -8.61 6.53 -4.47
CA LEU A 14 -7.88 5.68 -5.40
C LEU A 14 -6.38 5.78 -5.11
N VAL A 15 -5.71 4.63 -5.17
CA VAL A 15 -4.26 4.52 -5.02
C VAL A 15 -3.69 4.05 -6.35
N LYS A 16 -2.74 4.82 -6.90
CA LYS A 16 -2.05 4.45 -8.13
C LYS A 16 -1.24 3.17 -7.95
N ASN A 17 -1.26 2.29 -8.96
CA ASN A 17 -0.54 1.01 -8.90
C ASN A 17 0.97 1.22 -8.72
N ARG A 18 1.54 2.36 -9.12
CA ARG A 18 2.92 2.75 -8.76
C ARG A 18 3.20 2.69 -7.25
N VAL A 19 2.26 3.13 -6.40
CA VAL A 19 2.39 3.05 -4.93
C VAL A 19 2.37 1.59 -4.48
N LEU A 20 1.42 0.81 -5.01
CA LEU A 20 1.30 -0.61 -4.71
C LEU A 20 2.55 -1.38 -5.13
N THR A 21 3.05 -1.18 -6.36
CA THR A 21 4.27 -1.78 -6.88
C THR A 21 5.48 -1.44 -6.02
N ALA A 22 5.64 -0.18 -5.60
CA ALA A 22 6.72 0.22 -4.70
C ALA A 22 6.65 -0.53 -3.36
N LEU A 23 5.43 -0.69 -2.81
CA LEU A 23 5.21 -1.42 -1.56
C LEU A 23 5.49 -2.92 -1.74
N LEU A 24 4.96 -3.55 -2.79
CA LEU A 24 5.19 -4.97 -3.08
C LEU A 24 6.66 -5.28 -3.35
N GLN A 25 7.37 -4.39 -4.05
CA GLN A 25 8.82 -4.52 -4.23
C GLN A 25 9.56 -4.44 -2.88
N SER A 26 9.13 -3.55 -1.98
CA SER A 26 9.72 -3.48 -0.63
C SER A 26 9.46 -4.74 0.20
N TYR A 27 8.32 -5.42 0.00
CA TYR A 27 8.06 -6.72 0.61
C TYR A 27 8.95 -7.80 0.02
N LEU A 28 9.00 -7.92 -1.31
CA LEU A 28 9.81 -8.91 -2.00
C LEU A 28 11.28 -8.84 -1.56
N ASP A 29 11.80 -7.63 -1.40
CA ASP A 29 13.18 -7.37 -1.03
C ASP A 29 13.52 -7.64 0.45
N ASN A 30 12.53 -7.75 1.34
CA ASN A 30 12.74 -7.93 2.78
C ASN A 30 12.17 -9.25 3.31
N LEU A 31 11.15 -9.79 2.64
CA LEU A 31 10.35 -10.94 3.07
C LEU A 31 10.34 -12.08 2.05
N ASP A 32 10.96 -11.89 0.87
CA ASP A 32 10.83 -12.74 -0.31
C ASP A 32 9.41 -12.81 -0.90
N TYR A 33 9.26 -13.60 -1.97
CA TYR A 33 8.00 -13.72 -2.71
C TYR A 33 6.91 -14.45 -1.92
N ASP A 34 7.28 -15.41 -1.06
CA ASP A 34 6.35 -16.12 -0.19
C ASP A 34 5.87 -15.21 0.95
N GLY A 35 6.75 -14.39 1.51
CA GLY A 35 6.37 -13.36 2.47
C GLY A 35 5.40 -12.33 1.88
N MET A 36 5.69 -11.81 0.68
CA MET A 36 4.79 -10.91 -0.04
C MET A 36 3.41 -11.53 -0.29
N LYS A 37 3.37 -12.79 -0.79
CA LYS A 37 2.10 -13.51 -1.01
C LYS A 37 1.34 -13.75 0.29
N SER A 38 2.03 -13.94 1.42
CA SER A 38 1.38 -14.14 2.72
C SER A 38 0.63 -12.88 3.16
N ILE A 39 1.24 -11.70 3.00
CA ILE A 39 0.55 -10.42 3.24
C ILE A 39 -0.66 -10.25 2.31
N LEU A 40 -0.49 -10.53 1.01
CA LEU A 40 -1.59 -10.39 0.06
C LEU A 40 -2.73 -11.40 0.29
N ARG A 41 -2.43 -12.61 0.75
CA ARG A 41 -3.46 -13.60 1.14
C ARG A 41 -4.24 -13.15 2.36
N GLU A 42 -3.55 -12.65 3.38
CA GLU A 42 -4.19 -12.09 4.57
C GLU A 42 -5.09 -10.89 4.22
N ALA A 43 -4.71 -10.11 3.20
CA ALA A 43 -5.54 -9.02 2.68
C ALA A 43 -6.67 -9.48 1.75
N GLU A 44 -6.74 -10.77 1.39
CA GLU A 44 -7.63 -11.34 0.36
C GLU A 44 -7.46 -10.71 -1.03
N LEU A 45 -6.21 -10.38 -1.40
CA LEU A 45 -5.84 -9.65 -2.63
C LEU A 45 -4.64 -10.30 -3.36
N LEU A 46 -4.59 -11.63 -3.38
CA LEU A 46 -3.46 -12.39 -3.96
C LEU A 46 -3.27 -12.12 -5.46
N GLU A 47 -4.32 -11.75 -6.17
CA GLU A 47 -4.29 -11.36 -7.57
C GLU A 47 -3.37 -10.17 -7.86
N LEU A 48 -3.12 -9.31 -6.87
CA LEU A 48 -2.25 -8.13 -7.00
C LEU A 48 -0.75 -8.45 -7.04
N LYS A 49 -0.34 -9.71 -6.84
CA LYS A 49 1.07 -10.13 -6.71
C LYS A 49 1.95 -9.77 -7.92
N ASP A 50 1.36 -9.67 -9.11
CA ASP A 50 2.06 -9.39 -10.37
C ASP A 50 1.57 -8.05 -10.99
N ILE A 51 0.99 -7.15 -10.19
CA ILE A 51 0.32 -5.94 -10.69
C ILE A 51 1.26 -5.01 -11.50
N ARG A 52 2.56 -5.04 -11.20
CA ARG A 52 3.58 -4.30 -11.96
C ARG A 52 3.60 -4.71 -13.43
N ASP A 53 3.43 -5.99 -13.70
CA ASP A 53 3.56 -6.56 -15.04
C ASP A 53 2.18 -6.65 -15.73
N VAL A 54 1.08 -6.64 -14.95
CA VAL A 54 -0.30 -6.72 -15.45
C VAL A 54 -0.90 -5.33 -15.77
N ASP A 55 -0.80 -4.38 -14.85
CA ASP A 55 -1.43 -3.05 -15.00
C ASP A 55 -0.65 -1.98 -14.20
N PRO A 56 0.53 -1.52 -14.67
CA PRO A 56 1.37 -0.59 -13.92
C PRO A 56 0.77 0.82 -13.75
N ASP A 57 -0.08 1.27 -14.68
CA ASP A 57 -0.66 2.62 -14.70
C ASP A 57 -2.06 2.69 -14.07
N GLY A 58 -2.61 1.54 -13.71
CA GLY A 58 -3.90 1.39 -13.07
C GLY A 58 -3.99 1.97 -11.67
N VAL A 59 -5.13 1.69 -11.04
CA VAL A 59 -5.46 2.12 -9.69
C VAL A 59 -6.17 1.00 -8.95
N ILE A 60 -6.00 0.97 -7.63
CA ILE A 60 -6.85 0.21 -6.72
C ILE A 60 -7.68 1.19 -5.89
N ASP A 61 -8.79 0.72 -5.34
CA ASP A 61 -9.51 1.49 -4.34
C ASP A 61 -8.70 1.60 -3.04
N PHE A 62 -8.88 2.70 -2.33
CA PHE A 62 -8.15 2.97 -1.09
C PHE A 62 -8.46 1.95 0.00
N PHE A 63 -9.67 1.37 0.01
CA PHE A 63 -10.04 0.35 0.99
C PHE A 63 -9.21 -0.94 0.80
N SER A 64 -9.03 -1.41 -0.43
CA SER A 64 -8.11 -2.50 -0.77
C SER A 64 -6.68 -2.21 -0.34
N PHE A 65 -6.19 -0.99 -0.57
CA PHE A 65 -4.86 -0.59 -0.08
C PHE A 65 -4.76 -0.68 1.46
N LYS A 66 -5.79 -0.21 2.19
CA LYS A 66 -5.81 -0.34 3.66
C LYS A 66 -5.82 -1.79 4.13
N LYS A 67 -6.49 -2.71 3.43
CA LYS A 67 -6.43 -4.15 3.75
C LYS A 67 -4.99 -4.67 3.71
N ILE A 68 -4.20 -4.26 2.72
CA ILE A 68 -2.79 -4.65 2.59
C ILE A 68 -1.97 -4.12 3.79
N ILE A 69 -2.15 -2.87 4.17
CA ILE A 69 -1.46 -2.28 5.33
C ILE A 69 -1.89 -2.95 6.65
N ALA A 70 -3.17 -3.27 6.81
CA ALA A 70 -3.67 -3.98 7.98
C ALA A 70 -3.09 -5.40 8.06
N ALA A 71 -3.04 -6.13 6.94
CA ALA A 71 -2.41 -7.44 6.84
C ALA A 71 -0.92 -7.40 7.19
N GLN A 72 -0.18 -6.41 6.67
CA GLN A 72 1.22 -6.17 7.03
C GLN A 72 1.38 -5.99 8.55
N ASN A 73 0.57 -5.12 9.16
CA ASN A 73 0.66 -4.85 10.59
C ASN A 73 0.26 -6.04 11.46
N CYS A 74 -0.67 -6.88 10.98
CA CYS A 74 -1.05 -8.13 11.64
C CYS A 74 0.11 -9.13 11.64
N LEU A 75 0.69 -9.40 10.47
CA LEU A 75 1.72 -10.42 10.30
C LEU A 75 3.10 -9.99 10.81
N LEU A 76 3.41 -8.69 10.75
CA LEU A 76 4.70 -8.13 11.14
C LEU A 76 4.63 -7.37 12.47
N TYR A 77 3.60 -7.65 13.28
CA TYR A 77 3.45 -7.04 14.60
C TYR A 77 4.75 -7.19 15.42
N ASP A 78 5.15 -6.12 16.10
CA ASP A 78 6.38 -6.02 16.90
C ASP A 78 7.71 -6.20 16.13
N SER A 79 7.67 -6.41 14.81
CA SER A 79 8.85 -6.53 13.96
C SER A 79 9.40 -5.16 13.55
N THR A 80 9.67 -4.29 14.53
CA THR A 80 9.98 -2.86 14.33
C THR A 80 11.14 -2.63 13.35
N LYS A 81 12.22 -3.42 13.45
CA LYS A 81 13.36 -3.31 12.53
C LYS A 81 12.98 -3.66 11.09
N LEU A 82 12.16 -4.69 10.91
CA LEU A 82 11.71 -5.14 9.59
C LEU A 82 10.75 -4.14 8.96
N LEU A 83 9.82 -3.59 9.75
CA LEU A 83 8.90 -2.52 9.32
C LEU A 83 9.67 -1.26 8.90
N TYR A 84 10.72 -0.89 9.65
CA TYR A 84 11.61 0.20 9.27
C TYR A 84 12.29 -0.04 7.92
N GLU A 85 12.82 -1.25 7.70
CA GLU A 85 13.48 -1.62 6.44
C GLU A 85 12.52 -1.62 5.24
N ILE A 86 11.30 -2.13 5.44
CA ILE A 86 10.22 -2.07 4.45
C ILE A 86 9.88 -0.62 4.12
N GLY A 87 9.60 0.22 5.12
CA GLY A 87 9.26 1.64 4.91
C GLY A 87 10.38 2.42 4.22
N ARG A 88 11.64 2.15 4.60
CA ARG A 88 12.81 2.74 3.96
C ARG A 88 12.89 2.38 2.48
N LYS A 89 12.80 1.09 2.12
CA LYS A 89 12.85 0.66 0.72
C LYS A 89 11.64 1.16 -0.07
N PHE A 90 10.43 1.14 0.52
CA PHE A 90 9.22 1.70 -0.07
C PHE A 90 9.42 3.15 -0.49
N SER A 91 9.99 3.99 0.38
CA SER A 91 10.27 5.40 0.05
C SER A 91 11.21 5.57 -1.15
N PHE A 92 12.25 4.72 -1.25
CA PHE A 92 13.17 4.73 -2.38
C PHE A 92 12.53 4.27 -3.69
N TYR A 93 11.68 3.25 -3.66
CA TYR A 93 10.98 2.79 -4.85
C TYR A 93 9.88 3.76 -5.30
N LEU A 94 9.27 4.47 -4.36
CA LEU A 94 8.26 5.46 -4.69
C LEU A 94 8.90 6.70 -5.33
N PHE A 95 10.06 7.13 -4.83
CA PHE A 95 10.79 8.31 -5.30
C PHE A 95 12.26 8.00 -5.59
N PRO A 96 12.55 7.21 -6.63
CA PRO A 96 13.93 6.96 -7.04
C PRO A 96 14.56 8.30 -7.44
N PHE A 97 15.77 8.57 -6.97
CA PHE A 97 16.56 9.81 -7.19
C PHE A 97 16.30 11.00 -6.26
N GLY A 98 15.35 10.88 -5.33
CA GLY A 98 15.10 11.91 -4.33
C GLY A 98 14.36 13.11 -4.90
N LYS A 99 13.35 13.55 -4.18
CA LYS A 99 12.60 14.78 -4.43
C LYS A 99 12.68 15.63 -3.18
N ASP A 100 12.51 16.94 -3.31
CA ASP A 100 12.39 17.75 -2.10
C ASP A 100 11.13 17.33 -1.32
N PHE A 101 11.13 17.59 -0.01
CA PHE A 101 10.05 17.11 0.85
C PHE A 101 8.68 17.65 0.43
N GLY A 102 8.60 18.89 -0.08
CA GLY A 102 7.36 19.47 -0.58
C GLY A 102 6.86 18.80 -1.85
N GLU A 103 7.75 18.49 -2.78
CA GLU A 103 7.43 17.70 -3.99
C GLU A 103 6.93 16.30 -3.63
N ILE A 104 7.56 15.63 -2.65
CA ILE A 104 7.12 14.32 -2.16
C ILE A 104 5.69 14.40 -1.62
N ILE A 105 5.39 15.37 -0.77
CA ILE A 105 4.05 15.52 -0.17
C ILE A 105 3.00 15.79 -1.26
N ASN A 106 3.30 16.66 -2.22
CA ASN A 106 2.39 16.93 -3.33
C ASN A 106 2.12 15.69 -4.18
N GLU A 107 3.15 14.90 -4.47
CA GLU A 107 3.00 13.68 -5.26
C GLU A 107 2.29 12.56 -4.48
N ILE A 108 2.57 12.39 -3.18
CA ILE A 108 1.82 11.46 -2.32
C ILE A 108 0.32 11.78 -2.36
N ASN A 109 -0.04 13.06 -2.24
CA ASN A 109 -1.45 13.49 -2.30
C ASN A 109 -2.11 13.24 -3.67
N GLN A 110 -1.35 13.27 -4.76
CA GLN A 110 -1.84 12.93 -6.09
C GLN A 110 -1.93 11.41 -6.30
N LEU A 111 -1.01 10.66 -5.71
CA LEU A 111 -0.93 9.20 -5.82
C LEU A 111 -1.95 8.50 -4.93
N ILE A 112 -2.34 9.16 -3.84
CA ILE A 112 -3.37 8.75 -2.88
C ILE A 112 -4.46 9.81 -2.93
N VAL A 113 -5.35 9.69 -3.93
CA VAL A 113 -6.51 10.57 -4.03
C VAL A 113 -7.52 10.10 -3.00
N ALA A 114 -7.50 10.66 -1.80
CA ALA A 114 -8.50 10.41 -0.75
C ALA A 114 -9.17 11.73 -0.36
N ASP A 115 -10.47 11.70 -0.08
CA ASP A 115 -11.16 12.86 0.51
C ASP A 115 -10.73 12.94 1.99
N TRP A 116 -9.72 13.77 2.28
CA TRP A 116 -9.16 13.92 3.64
C TRP A 116 -10.08 14.68 4.61
N LYS A 117 -11.36 14.87 4.25
CA LYS A 117 -12.36 15.48 5.12
C LYS A 117 -12.79 14.47 6.19
N SER A 118 -12.09 14.53 7.32
CA SER A 118 -12.62 14.14 8.64
C SER A 118 -13.69 15.12 9.10
#